data_AF-A0A9E3Y3H2-F1
#
_entry.id   AF-A0A9E3Y3H2-F1
#
_cell.length_a   1.000
_cell.length_b   1.000
_cell.length_c   1.000
_cell.angle_alpha   90.00
_cell.angle_beta   90.00
_cell.angle_gamma   90.00
#
_symmetry.space_group_name_H-M   'P 1'
#
loop_
_entity.id
_entity.type
_entity.pdbx_description
1 polymer ?
#
loop_
_entity_poly.entity_id
_entity_poly.type
_entity_poly.pdbx_seq_one_letter_code
_entity_poly.pdbx_strand_id
1 'polypeptide(L)'
;MLPVVIVVVVIVLALVLLDVFFYRSLVKLRTEVERAAAAVAASEGGDGEGLEAARQAYASAADTYNTKIETVPWSAIARRFKFEPHEA
;
A
#
# COMPACT_ATOMS: atom_id res chain seq x y z
N MET A 1 37.48 9.02 -15.35
CA MET A 1 36.94 7.74 -14.84
C MET A 1 36.33 7.89 -13.44
N LEU A 2 37.06 8.37 -12.42
CA LEU A 2 36.55 8.55 -11.05
C LEU A 2 35.21 9.33 -10.92
N PRO A 3 34.99 10.49 -11.59
CA PRO A 3 33.72 11.20 -11.45
C PRO A 3 32.52 10.43 -12.01
N VAL A 4 32.72 9.66 -13.08
CA VAL A 4 31.66 8.85 -13.70
C VAL A 4 31.26 7.71 -12.75
N VAL A 5 32.23 7.06 -12.11
CA VAL A 5 31.96 5.98 -11.14
C VAL A 5 31.16 6.51 -9.95
N ILE A 6 31.51 7.68 -9.42
CA ILE A 6 30.77 8.31 -8.32
C ILE A 6 29.32 8.61 -8.73
N VAL A 7 29.11 9.18 -9.91
CA VAL A 7 27.76 9.46 -10.43
C VAL A 7 26.94 8.18 -10.53
N VAL A 8 27.52 7.09 -11.06
CA VAL A 8 26.83 5.79 -11.16
C VAL A 8 26.45 5.26 -9.78
N VAL A 9 27.35 5.31 -8.80
CA VAL A 9 27.07 4.85 -7.43
C VAL A 9 25.94 5.66 -6.79
N VAL A 10 25.94 6.99 -6.96
CA VAL A 10 24.87 7.86 -6.44
C VAL A 10 23.53 7.54 -7.09
N ILE A 11 23.50 7.29 -8.40
CA ILE A 11 22.27 6.91 -9.10
C ILE A 11 21.74 5.57 -8.56
N VAL A 12 22.60 4.56 -8.39
CA VAL A 12 22.20 3.26 -7.84
C VAL A 12 21.63 3.42 -6.42
N LEU A 13 22.28 4.21 -5.56
CA LEU A 13 21.76 4.50 -4.22
C LEU A 13 20.39 5.22 -4.27
N ALA A 14 20.23 6.20 -5.17
CA ALA A 14 18.97 6.90 -5.34
C ALA A 14 17.84 5.97 -5.79
N LEU A 15 18.11 5.04 -6.71
CA LEU A 15 17.14 4.03 -7.14
C LEU A 15 16.71 3.12 -5.98
N VAL A 16 17.66 2.64 -5.16
CA VAL A 16 17.36 1.83 -3.97
C VAL A 16 16.49 2.59 -2.97
N LEU A 17 16.80 3.88 -2.72
CA LEU A 17 15.99 4.71 -1.81
C LEU A 17 14.57 4.92 -2.34
N LEU A 18 14.41 5.04 -3.66
CA LEU A 18 13.13 5.19 -4.33
C LEU A 18 12.28 3.91 -4.23
N ASP A 19 12.88 2.73 -4.40
CA ASP A 19 12.21 1.45 -4.16
C ASP A 19 11.69 1.35 -2.70
N VAL A 20 12.53 1.71 -1.72
CA VAL A 20 12.16 1.71 -0.30
C VAL A 20 11.02 2.68 -0.02
N PHE A 21 11.06 3.88 -0.60
CA PHE A 21 10.01 4.88 -0.45
C PHE A 21 8.65 4.35 -0.93
N PHE A 22 8.60 3.78 -2.14
CA PHE A 22 7.37 3.23 -2.68
C PHE A 22 6.86 2.02 -1.90
N TYR A 23 7.75 1.09 -1.54
CA TYR A 23 7.41 -0.07 -0.72
C TYR A 23 6.79 0.35 0.62
N ARG A 24 7.42 1.27 1.35
CA ARG A 24 6.89 1.77 2.64
C ARG A 24 5.51 2.39 2.48
N SER A 25 5.23 3.06 1.36
CA SER A 25 3.90 3.61 1.12
C SER A 25 2.87 2.50 0.93
N LEU A 26 3.16 1.43 0.16
CA LEU A 26 2.20 0.33 -0.04
C LEU A 26 1.93 -0.45 1.25
N VAL A 27 2.98 -0.69 2.05
CA VAL A 27 2.83 -1.36 3.35
C VAL A 27 1.89 -0.57 4.25
N LYS A 28 1.99 0.76 4.29
CA LYS A 28 1.08 1.58 5.10
C LYS A 28 -0.38 1.41 4.69
N LEU A 29 -0.68 1.45 3.39
CA LEU A 29 -2.06 1.26 2.92
C LEU A 29 -2.56 -0.16 3.22
N ARG A 30 -1.75 -1.19 3.01
CA ARG A 30 -2.10 -2.56 3.38
C ARG A 30 -2.43 -2.67 4.87
N THR A 31 -1.61 -2.09 5.74
CA THR A 31 -1.88 -2.08 7.19
C THR A 31 -3.16 -1.32 7.54
N GLU A 32 -3.50 -0.28 6.80
CA GLU A 32 -4.76 0.45 6.97
C GLU A 32 -5.97 -0.41 6.59
N VAL A 33 -5.90 -1.12 5.47
CA VAL A 33 -6.92 -2.09 5.04
C VAL A 33 -7.08 -3.22 6.05
N GLU A 34 -5.97 -3.80 6.52
CA GLU A 34 -5.99 -4.87 7.54
C GLU A 34 -6.61 -4.38 8.87
N ARG A 35 -6.36 -3.13 9.27
CA ARG A 35 -6.98 -2.52 10.45
C ARG A 35 -8.48 -2.28 10.25
N ALA A 36 -8.88 -1.81 9.08
CA ALA A 36 -10.28 -1.61 8.77
C ALA A 36 -11.05 -2.95 8.71
N ALA A 37 -10.43 -4.00 8.16
CA ALA A 37 -10.97 -5.36 8.18
C ALA A 37 -11.15 -5.88 9.62
N ALA A 38 -10.15 -5.66 10.48
CA ALA A 38 -10.24 -6.02 11.89
C ALA A 38 -11.36 -5.25 12.63
N ALA A 39 -11.60 -3.98 12.27
CA ALA A 39 -12.70 -3.20 12.81
C ALA A 39 -14.07 -3.76 12.38
N VAL A 40 -14.23 -4.16 11.12
CA VAL A 40 -15.45 -4.83 10.64
C VAL A 40 -15.72 -6.11 11.44
N ALA A 41 -14.72 -6.97 11.59
CA ALA A 41 -14.85 -8.22 12.34
C ALA A 41 -15.23 -7.99 13.82
N ALA A 42 -14.73 -6.92 14.45
CA ALA A 42 -15.11 -6.56 15.81
C ALA A 42 -16.55 -6.05 15.92
N SER A 43 -17.09 -5.46 14.85
CA SER A 43 -18.44 -4.90 14.78
C SER A 43 -19.52 -5.91 14.38
N GLU A 44 -19.17 -7.12 13.92
CA GLU A 44 -20.13 -8.15 13.46
C GLU A 44 -21.12 -8.62 14.55
N GLY A 45 -20.87 -8.31 15.83
CA GLY A 45 -21.76 -8.59 16.95
C GLY A 45 -22.46 -7.39 17.58
N GLY A 46 -22.32 -6.18 17.01
CA GLY A 46 -22.83 -4.92 17.56
C GLY A 46 -24.06 -4.35 16.85
N ASP A 47 -24.42 -3.11 17.20
CA ASP A 47 -25.53 -2.37 16.57
C ASP A 47 -25.28 -2.16 15.07
N GLY A 48 -26.31 -2.36 14.24
CA GLY A 48 -26.19 -2.42 12.77
C GLY A 48 -25.55 -1.19 12.12
N GLU A 49 -25.75 0.03 12.67
CA GLU A 49 -25.13 1.26 12.16
C GLU A 49 -23.59 1.25 12.27
N GLY A 50 -23.04 0.67 13.35
CA GLY A 50 -21.59 0.60 13.54
C GLY A 50 -20.91 -0.34 12.55
N LEU A 51 -21.58 -1.45 12.21
CA LEU A 51 -21.09 -2.41 11.23
C LEU A 51 -21.11 -1.85 9.81
N GLU A 52 -22.16 -1.11 9.43
CA GLU A 52 -22.23 -0.47 8.11
C GLU A 52 -21.14 0.59 7.94
N ALA A 53 -20.92 1.43 8.96
CA ALA A 53 -19.85 2.41 8.94
C ALA A 53 -18.46 1.75 8.82
N ALA A 54 -18.22 0.65 9.56
CA ALA A 54 -16.97 -0.09 9.48
C ALA A 54 -16.75 -0.70 8.09
N ARG A 55 -17.79 -1.26 7.47
CA ARG A 55 -17.73 -1.83 6.11
C ARG A 55 -17.44 -0.77 5.06
N GLN A 56 -18.07 0.41 5.16
CA GLN A 56 -17.77 1.53 4.26
C GLN A 56 -16.31 1.99 4.38
N ALA A 57 -15.80 2.08 5.61
CA ALA A 57 -14.40 2.44 5.85
C ALA A 57 -13.44 1.38 5.26
N TYR A 58 -13.74 0.10 5.42
CA TYR A 58 -12.97 -0.99 4.79
C TYR A 58 -13.00 -0.91 3.26
N ALA A 59 -14.19 -0.74 2.67
CA ALA A 59 -14.33 -0.66 1.22
C ALA A 59 -13.55 0.54 0.63
N SER A 60 -13.61 1.70 1.29
CA SER A 60 -12.85 2.88 0.86
C SER A 60 -11.33 2.68 0.99
N ALA A 61 -10.87 2.06 2.07
CA ALA A 61 -9.46 1.74 2.26
C ALA A 61 -8.96 0.74 1.21
N ALA A 62 -9.76 -0.31 0.94
CA ALA A 62 -9.46 -1.32 -0.06
C ALA A 62 -9.39 -0.72 -1.46
N ASP A 63 -10.35 0.14 -1.83
CA ASP A 63 -10.35 0.84 -3.13
C ASP A 63 -9.12 1.76 -3.29
N THR A 64 -8.79 2.51 -2.24
CA THR A 64 -7.60 3.37 -2.25
C THR A 64 -6.31 2.56 -2.41
N TYR A 65 -6.22 1.42 -1.72
CA TYR A 65 -5.11 0.50 -1.84
C TYR A 65 -5.01 -0.11 -3.24
N ASN A 66 -6.12 -0.64 -3.76
CA ASN A 66 -6.23 -1.26 -5.09
C ASN A 66 -5.85 -0.26 -6.20
N THR A 67 -6.42 0.94 -6.17
CA THR A 67 -6.08 2.02 -7.11
C THR A 67 -4.58 2.34 -7.07
N LYS A 68 -3.98 2.37 -5.87
CA LYS A 68 -2.57 2.72 -5.71
C LYS A 68 -1.62 1.62 -6.17
N ILE A 69 -1.95 0.35 -5.97
CA ILE A 69 -1.14 -0.76 -6.51
C ILE A 69 -1.25 -0.87 -8.04
N GLU A 70 -2.29 -0.29 -8.66
CA GLU A 70 -2.45 -0.27 -10.12
C GLU A 70 -1.81 0.97 -10.79
N THR A 71 -1.61 2.06 -10.03
CA THR A 71 -1.09 3.33 -10.55
C THR A 71 0.44 3.33 -10.67
N VAL A 72 0.97 3.84 -11.79
CA VAL A 72 2.43 4.04 -11.99
C VAL A 72 2.89 5.26 -11.18
N PRO A 73 4.05 5.21 -10.49
CA PRO A 73 5.07 4.15 -10.50
C PRO A 73 4.84 2.96 -9.54
N TRP A 74 3.84 3.03 -8.67
CA TRP A 74 3.58 2.02 -7.64
C TRP A 74 3.27 0.62 -8.20
N SER A 75 2.67 0.50 -9.39
CA SER A 75 2.35 -0.80 -9.99
C SER A 75 3.55 -1.66 -10.39
N ALA A 76 4.71 -1.05 -10.65
CA ALA A 76 5.94 -1.80 -10.84
C ALA A 76 6.42 -2.44 -9.52
N ILE A 77 6.33 -1.68 -8.43
CA ILE A 77 6.69 -2.12 -7.08
C ILE A 77 5.68 -3.15 -6.57
N ALA A 78 4.38 -2.91 -6.76
CA ALA A 78 3.33 -3.82 -6.38
C ALA A 78 3.53 -5.21 -7.01
N ARG A 79 3.78 -5.27 -8.32
CA ARG A 79 4.09 -6.54 -9.01
C ARG A 79 5.39 -7.17 -8.52
N ARG A 80 6.45 -6.39 -8.34
CA ARG A 80 7.75 -6.88 -7.88
C ARG A 80 7.67 -7.51 -6.48
N PHE A 81 6.91 -6.90 -5.58
CA PHE A 81 6.78 -7.30 -4.19
C PHE A 81 5.48 -8.07 -3.90
N LYS A 82 4.72 -8.44 -4.94
CA LYS A 82 3.46 -9.21 -4.85
C LYS A 82 2.42 -8.59 -3.92
N PHE A 83 2.22 -7.28 -4.02
CA PHE A 83 1.04 -6.64 -3.42
C PHE A 83 -0.16 -6.97 -4.31
N GLU A 84 -1.14 -7.67 -3.75
CA GLU A 84 -2.34 -8.14 -4.43
C GLU A 84 -3.55 -7.32 -3.97
N PRO A 85 -4.54 -7.11 -4.85
CA PRO A 85 -5.73 -6.34 -4.49
C PRO A 85 -6.52 -7.03 -3.37
N HIS A 86 -7.17 -6.22 -2.53
CA HIS A 86 -8.11 -6.70 -1.53
C HIS A 86 -9.53 -6.67 -2.07
N GLU A 87 -10.29 -7.75 -1.89
CA GLU A 87 -11.74 -7.75 -2.10
C GLU A 87 -12.42 -7.03 -0.92
N ALA A 88 -13.19 -5.99 -1.25
CA ALA A 88 -14.00 -5.21 -0.33
C ALA A 88 -15.30 -5.95 0.04
#